data_AF-A0A3A4VTC3-F1
#
_entry.id   AF-A0A3A4VTC3-F1
#
_cell.length_a   1.000
_cell.length_b   1.000
_cell.length_c   1.000
_cell.angle_alpha   90.00
_cell.angle_beta   90.00
_cell.angle_gamma   90.00
#
_symmetry.space_group_name_H-M   'P 1'
#
loop_
_entity.id
_entity.type
_entity.pdbx_description
1 polymer ?
#
loop_
_entity_poly.entity_id
_entity_poly.type
_entity_poly.pdbx_seq_one_letter_code
_entity_poly.pdbx_strand_id
1 'polypeptide(L)'
;SPIISAEWCGFTNFPWGRGLINFLGEEEAMAMETYRTWVRLFELQRYYSWIVDRFHISTMAYQWAFHQKRYSFAWLEERLLPLNFRMIFCTRSPASFKAAREERLKVSGNPSQYDDLEQFIREQELMREIIAASKLPFFEVDVSDGAIDSATEKIADWLEKSGGLFLIN
;
A
#
# COMPACT_ATOMS: atom_id res chain seq x y z
N SER A 1 -2.02 0.05 16.88
CA SER A 1 -1.54 1.21 16.10
C SER A 1 -2.69 1.81 15.32
N PRO A 2 -2.75 3.13 15.11
CA PRO A 2 -3.72 3.72 14.19
C PRO A 2 -3.46 3.20 12.78
N ILE A 3 -4.54 3.10 12.02
CA ILE A 3 -4.51 2.77 10.61
C ILE A 3 -4.85 4.04 9.85
N ILE A 4 -3.97 4.43 8.94
CA ILE A 4 -4.28 5.42 7.90
C ILE A 4 -4.17 4.73 6.54
N SER A 5 -4.89 5.23 5.52
CA SER A 5 -4.88 4.57 4.20
C SER A 5 -4.76 5.57 3.06
N ALA A 6 -3.86 5.28 2.11
CA ALA A 6 -3.75 6.08 0.89
C ALA A 6 -4.91 5.83 -0.09
N GLU A 7 -5.73 4.80 0.14
CA GLU A 7 -6.98 4.55 -0.59
C GLU A 7 -8.10 5.53 -0.20
N TRP A 8 -7.94 6.30 0.88
CA TRP A 8 -8.95 7.27 1.27
C TRP A 8 -9.20 8.28 0.14
N CYS A 9 -10.44 8.32 -0.32
CA CYS A 9 -10.90 9.13 -1.46
C CYS A 9 -11.20 10.59 -1.04
N GLY A 10 -10.22 11.25 -0.42
CA GLY A 10 -10.40 12.57 0.20
C GLY A 10 -10.36 13.78 -0.73
N PHE A 11 -10.05 13.61 -2.02
CA PHE A 11 -9.93 14.74 -2.96
C PHE A 11 -11.26 15.11 -3.60
N THR A 12 -12.29 14.30 -3.38
CA THR A 12 -13.64 14.50 -3.90
C THR A 12 -14.67 14.25 -2.83
N ASN A 13 -15.83 14.91 -2.91
CA ASN A 13 -16.95 14.65 -2.01
C ASN A 13 -17.75 13.41 -2.43
N PHE A 14 -17.07 12.26 -2.61
CA PHE A 14 -17.69 11.01 -3.03
C PHE A 14 -16.96 9.80 -2.41
N PRO A 15 -17.66 8.78 -1.89
CA PRO A 15 -17.04 7.80 -0.98
C PRO A 15 -16.00 6.87 -1.61
N TRP A 16 -16.00 6.73 -2.94
CA TRP A 16 -15.00 5.99 -3.72
C TRP A 16 -14.46 6.83 -4.88
N GLY A 17 -14.28 8.14 -4.62
CA GLY A 17 -13.74 9.08 -5.59
C GLY A 17 -12.22 9.07 -5.68
N ARG A 18 -11.60 10.25 -5.74
CA ARG A 18 -10.14 10.37 -5.93
C ARG A 18 -9.41 10.63 -4.63
N GLY A 19 -8.17 10.18 -4.55
CA GLY A 19 -7.27 10.34 -3.42
C GLY A 19 -5.81 10.21 -3.83
N LEU A 20 -4.95 9.85 -2.86
CA LEU A 20 -3.49 9.81 -3.03
C LEU A 20 -3.01 8.86 -4.13
N ILE A 21 -3.78 7.81 -4.45
CA ILE A 21 -3.41 6.80 -5.45
C ILE A 21 -3.86 7.22 -6.85
N ASN A 22 -5.12 7.63 -7.00
CA ASN A 22 -5.81 7.84 -8.28
C ASN A 22 -6.12 9.31 -8.60
N PHE A 23 -5.31 10.23 -8.10
CA PHE A 23 -5.43 11.67 -8.39
C PHE A 23 -5.21 11.99 -9.88
N LEU A 24 -5.82 13.09 -10.34
CA LEU A 24 -5.59 13.67 -11.67
C LEU A 24 -4.43 14.66 -11.69
N GLY A 25 -3.97 15.07 -12.87
CA GLY A 25 -2.83 15.97 -13.02
C GLY A 25 -2.98 17.30 -12.26
N GLU A 26 -4.18 17.87 -12.24
CA GLU A 26 -4.50 19.09 -11.48
C GLU A 26 -4.45 18.90 -9.96
N GLU A 27 -4.57 17.67 -9.47
CA GLU A 27 -4.53 17.30 -8.05
C GLU A 27 -3.13 16.85 -7.59
N GLU A 28 -2.16 16.75 -8.50
CA GLU A 28 -0.81 16.25 -8.22
C GLU A 28 -0.10 17.03 -7.12
N ALA A 29 -0.20 18.36 -7.13
CA ALA A 29 0.41 19.19 -6.09
C ALA A 29 -0.16 18.88 -4.70
N MET A 30 -1.47 18.65 -4.62
CA MET A 30 -2.17 18.26 -3.40
C MET A 30 -1.79 16.84 -2.95
N ALA A 31 -1.62 15.89 -3.88
CA ALA A 31 -1.11 14.56 -3.58
C ALA A 31 0.30 14.60 -2.99
N MET A 32 1.23 15.30 -3.64
CA MET A 32 2.60 15.42 -3.17
C MET A 32 2.69 16.13 -1.82
N GLU A 33 1.88 17.16 -1.60
CA GLU A 33 1.81 17.85 -0.31
C GLU A 33 1.28 16.95 0.81
N THR A 34 0.29 16.11 0.51
CA THR A 34 -0.24 15.13 1.47
C THR A 34 0.83 14.12 1.86
N TYR A 35 1.61 13.58 0.91
CA TYR A 35 2.75 12.70 1.22
C TYR A 35 3.81 13.40 2.09
N ARG A 36 4.15 14.66 1.77
CA ARG A 36 5.09 15.45 2.58
C ARG A 36 4.57 15.66 4.01
N THR A 37 3.28 15.92 4.15
CA THR A 37 2.62 16.10 5.44
C THR A 37 2.66 14.80 6.26
N TRP A 38 2.35 13.66 5.64
CA TRP A 38 2.34 12.37 6.34
C TRP A 38 3.74 11.98 6.81
N VAL A 39 4.76 12.07 5.94
CA VAL A 39 6.13 11.75 6.37
C VAL A 39 6.62 12.73 7.44
N ARG A 40 6.23 14.01 7.38
CA ARG A 40 6.54 14.97 8.43
C ARG A 40 5.89 14.59 9.76
N LEU A 41 4.63 14.13 9.74
CA LEU A 41 3.94 13.63 10.92
C LEU A 41 4.66 12.42 11.52
N PHE A 42 5.08 11.46 10.68
CA PHE A 42 5.82 10.28 11.12
C PHE A 42 7.16 10.64 11.76
N GLU A 43 7.91 11.58 11.19
CA GLU A 43 9.16 12.07 11.78
C GLU A 43 8.94 12.74 13.14
N LEU A 44 7.88 13.54 13.27
CA LEU A 44 7.53 14.19 14.54
C LEU A 44 7.09 13.18 15.60
N GLN A 45 6.47 12.07 15.17
CA GLN A 45 6.01 10.98 16.04
C GLN A 45 6.84 9.71 15.83
N ARG A 46 8.17 9.85 15.72
CA ARG A 46 9.11 8.77 15.33
C ARG A 46 9.14 7.53 16.23
N TYR A 47 8.63 7.62 17.45
CA TYR A 47 8.57 6.51 18.40
C TYR A 47 7.19 5.83 18.43
N TYR A 48 6.25 6.32 17.62
CA TYR A 48 4.92 5.77 17.54
C TYR A 48 4.83 4.75 16.40
N SER A 49 4.05 3.69 16.61
CA SER A 49 3.81 2.67 15.59
C SER A 49 2.67 3.11 14.67
N TRP A 50 2.88 3.01 13.36
CA TRP A 50 1.91 3.34 12.31
C TRP A 50 1.62 2.12 11.45
N ILE A 51 0.36 1.93 11.10
CA ILE A 51 -0.04 1.01 10.03
C ILE A 51 -0.58 1.87 8.89
N VAL A 52 0.03 1.75 7.72
CA VAL A 52 -0.36 2.50 6.52
C VAL A 52 -0.87 1.49 5.49
N ASP A 53 -2.18 1.47 5.31
CA ASP A 53 -2.85 0.61 4.32
C ASP A 53 -2.76 1.27 2.94
N ARG A 54 -2.02 0.63 2.02
CA ARG A 54 -1.58 1.20 0.75
C ARG A 54 -0.80 2.51 0.90
N PHE A 55 0.14 2.75 -0.02
CA PHE A 55 0.92 3.99 0.04
C PHE A 55 1.53 4.36 -1.30
N HIS A 56 2.78 4.85 -1.32
CA HIS A 56 3.45 5.34 -2.52
C HIS A 56 3.63 4.30 -3.62
N ILE A 57 3.82 3.02 -3.27
CA ILE A 57 3.92 1.93 -4.25
C ILE A 57 2.62 1.80 -5.04
N SER A 58 1.47 1.85 -4.36
CA SER A 58 0.16 1.78 -5.01
C SER A 58 -0.08 2.96 -5.92
N THR A 59 0.36 4.15 -5.51
CA THR A 59 0.33 5.35 -6.35
C THR A 59 1.20 5.20 -7.59
N MET A 60 2.43 4.72 -7.46
CA MET A 60 3.31 4.49 -8.61
C MET A 60 2.69 3.48 -9.59
N ALA A 61 2.15 2.38 -9.08
CA ALA A 61 1.50 1.35 -9.90
C ALA A 61 0.28 1.91 -10.64
N TYR A 62 -0.63 2.59 -9.93
CA TYR A 62 -1.86 3.15 -10.53
C TYR A 62 -1.53 4.23 -11.57
N GLN A 63 -0.69 5.19 -11.22
CA GLN A 63 -0.34 6.31 -12.10
C GLN A 63 0.38 5.83 -13.38
N TRP A 64 1.21 4.78 -13.26
CA TRP A 64 1.79 4.15 -14.43
C TRP A 64 0.74 3.43 -15.28
N ALA A 65 -0.08 2.56 -14.68
CA ALA A 65 -1.04 1.75 -15.41
C ALA A 65 -2.09 2.60 -16.15
N PHE A 66 -2.64 3.63 -15.50
CA PHE A 66 -3.79 4.39 -16.00
C PHE A 66 -3.44 5.73 -16.66
N HIS A 67 -2.34 6.37 -16.24
CA HIS A 67 -1.94 7.68 -16.75
C HIS A 67 -0.60 7.65 -17.50
N GLN A 68 0.06 6.48 -17.58
CA GLN A 68 1.38 6.32 -18.21
C GLN A 68 2.41 7.32 -17.66
N LYS A 69 2.24 7.73 -16.39
CA LYS A 69 3.09 8.69 -15.71
C LYS A 69 3.87 8.00 -14.60
N ARG A 70 5.20 8.13 -14.65
CA ARG A 70 6.09 7.60 -13.63
C ARG A 70 6.34 8.65 -12.56
N TYR A 71 6.14 8.25 -11.30
CA TYR A 71 6.51 9.04 -10.13
C TYR A 71 7.72 8.42 -9.46
N SER A 72 8.63 9.26 -8.98
CA SER A 72 9.73 8.85 -8.12
C SER A 72 9.44 9.28 -6.68
N PHE A 73 9.32 8.29 -5.80
CA PHE A 73 9.17 8.49 -4.36
C PHE A 73 10.48 8.23 -3.60
N ALA A 74 11.63 8.28 -4.27
CA ALA A 74 12.94 8.11 -3.62
C ALA A 74 13.14 9.07 -2.44
N TRP A 75 12.68 10.32 -2.58
CA TRP A 75 12.72 11.34 -1.52
C TRP A 75 11.87 10.97 -0.29
N LEU A 76 10.79 10.22 -0.49
CA LEU A 76 9.91 9.77 0.58
C LEU A 76 10.53 8.58 1.30
N GLU A 77 11.04 7.61 0.55
CA GLU A 77 11.71 6.43 1.11
C GLU A 77 12.97 6.79 1.89
N GLU A 78 13.75 7.78 1.43
CA GLU A 78 14.91 8.32 2.17
C GLU A 78 14.55 8.85 3.57
N ARG A 79 13.32 9.34 3.75
CA ARG A 79 12.81 9.85 5.02
C ARG A 79 12.12 8.78 5.86
N LEU A 80 11.52 7.78 5.23
CA LEU A 80 10.88 6.64 5.90
C LEU A 80 11.89 5.61 6.42
N LEU A 81 12.97 5.37 5.68
CA LEU A 81 14.01 4.40 6.03
C LEU A 81 14.62 4.63 7.43
N PRO A 82 15.05 5.86 7.81
CA PRO A 82 15.57 6.11 9.15
C PRO A 82 14.50 6.05 10.26
N LEU A 83 13.21 5.93 9.90
CA LEU A 83 12.11 5.69 10.83
C LEU A 83 11.75 4.20 10.92
N ASN A 84 12.52 3.32 10.28
CA ASN A 84 12.33 1.86 10.25
C ASN A 84 10.96 1.43 9.66
N PHE A 85 10.38 2.23 8.75
CA PHE A 85 9.21 1.80 7.99
C PHE A 85 9.55 0.61 7.10
N ARG A 86 8.59 -0.31 7.02
CA ARG A 86 8.71 -1.60 6.34
C ARG A 86 7.46 -1.88 5.55
N MET A 87 7.60 -2.63 4.46
CA MET A 87 6.49 -2.95 3.59
C MET A 87 6.09 -4.41 3.74
N ILE A 88 4.79 -4.66 3.91
CA ILE A 88 4.23 -6.00 3.81
C ILE A 88 3.53 -6.09 2.47
N PHE A 89 4.02 -6.98 1.60
CA PHE A 89 3.44 -7.22 0.29
C PHE A 89 2.58 -8.48 0.35
N CYS A 90 1.28 -8.29 0.58
CA CYS A 90 0.32 -9.38 0.56
C CYS A 90 0.03 -9.79 -0.89
N THR A 91 0.32 -11.05 -1.23
CA THR A 91 0.09 -11.58 -2.57
C THR A 91 -0.94 -12.69 -2.56
N ARG A 92 -1.55 -12.90 -3.73
CA ARG A 92 -2.47 -14.00 -3.97
C ARG A 92 -2.09 -14.71 -5.25
N SER A 93 -2.23 -16.03 -5.22
CA SER A 93 -2.14 -16.87 -6.40
C SER A 93 -3.31 -16.56 -7.35
N PRO A 94 -3.09 -16.55 -8.68
CA PRO A 94 -4.15 -16.29 -9.67
C PRO A 94 -5.40 -17.17 -9.46
N ALA A 95 -5.21 -18.44 -9.12
CA ALA A 95 -6.31 -19.38 -8.91
C ALA A 95 -7.23 -19.01 -7.73
N SER A 96 -6.73 -18.23 -6.76
CA SER A 96 -7.47 -17.86 -5.55
C SER A 96 -8.37 -16.62 -5.71
N PHE A 97 -8.22 -15.84 -6.79
CA PHE A 97 -8.93 -14.58 -6.98
C PHE A 97 -10.45 -14.73 -7.08
N LYS A 98 -10.92 -15.80 -7.73
CA LYS A 98 -12.36 -16.05 -7.89
C LYS A 98 -13.05 -16.22 -6.53
N ALA A 99 -12.48 -17.04 -5.64
CA ALA A 99 -13.01 -17.23 -4.29
C ALA A 99 -12.94 -15.95 -3.45
N ALA A 100 -11.84 -15.19 -3.56
CA ALA A 100 -11.73 -13.90 -2.86
C ALA A 100 -12.76 -12.87 -3.33
N ARG A 101 -13.08 -12.84 -4.63
CA ARG A 101 -14.15 -11.98 -5.17
C ARG A 101 -15.49 -12.30 -4.53
N GLU A 102 -15.85 -13.57 -4.40
CA GLU A 102 -17.12 -14.00 -3.81
C GLU A 102 -17.27 -13.51 -2.36
N GLU A 103 -16.21 -13.61 -1.56
CA GLU A 103 -16.19 -13.06 -0.20
C GLU A 103 -16.27 -11.53 -0.19
N ARG A 104 -15.54 -10.88 -1.10
CA ARG A 104 -15.46 -9.42 -1.13
C ARG A 104 -16.75 -8.75 -1.60
N LEU A 105 -17.48 -9.38 -2.51
CA LEU A 105 -18.78 -8.88 -3.00
C LEU A 105 -19.85 -8.80 -1.90
N LYS A 106 -19.72 -9.56 -0.80
CA LYS A 106 -20.65 -9.49 0.34
C LYS A 106 -20.63 -8.14 1.06
N VAL A 107 -19.52 -7.40 0.96
CA VAL A 107 -19.25 -6.19 1.75
C VAL A 107 -18.74 -5.01 0.92
N SER A 108 -18.70 -5.13 -0.40
CA SER A 108 -18.14 -4.10 -1.28
C SER A 108 -19.10 -2.92 -1.49
N GLY A 109 -18.61 -1.70 -1.28
CA GLY A 109 -19.31 -0.47 -1.67
C GLY A 109 -19.23 -0.15 -3.16
N ASN A 110 -18.37 -0.85 -3.91
CA ASN A 110 -18.21 -0.69 -5.36
C ASN A 110 -17.99 -2.08 -6.02
N PRO A 111 -19.06 -2.86 -6.29
CA PRO A 111 -18.93 -4.22 -6.81
C PRO A 111 -18.28 -4.34 -8.21
N SER A 112 -18.47 -3.35 -9.09
CA SER A 112 -17.98 -3.41 -10.49
C SER A 112 -16.46 -3.36 -10.60
N GLN A 113 -15.75 -2.93 -9.55
CA GLN A 113 -14.28 -2.99 -9.52
C GLN A 113 -13.74 -4.42 -9.66
N TYR A 114 -14.57 -5.44 -9.42
CA TYR A 114 -14.20 -6.85 -9.50
C TYR A 114 -14.65 -7.52 -10.80
N ASP A 115 -15.00 -6.75 -11.83
CA ASP A 115 -15.43 -7.30 -13.12
C ASP A 115 -14.26 -7.87 -13.94
N ASP A 116 -13.09 -7.24 -13.88
CA ASP A 116 -11.85 -7.74 -14.48
C ASP A 116 -10.85 -8.19 -13.39
N LEU A 117 -10.79 -9.51 -13.12
CA LEU A 117 -9.85 -10.06 -12.16
C LEU A 117 -8.39 -10.05 -12.66
N GLU A 118 -8.19 -10.03 -13.98
CA GLU A 118 -6.84 -9.97 -14.55
C GLU A 118 -6.15 -8.64 -14.25
N GLN A 119 -6.93 -7.57 -14.03
CA GLN A 119 -6.37 -6.28 -13.60
C GLN A 119 -5.60 -6.41 -12.29
N PHE A 120 -6.13 -7.15 -11.30
CA PHE A 120 -5.47 -7.33 -10.01
C PHE A 120 -4.19 -8.16 -10.12
N ILE A 121 -4.17 -9.16 -11.02
CA ILE A 121 -2.98 -9.96 -11.29
C ILE A 121 -1.89 -9.06 -11.90
N ARG A 122 -2.23 -8.25 -12.91
CA ARG A 122 -1.30 -7.31 -13.53
C ARG A 122 -0.79 -6.25 -12.55
N GLU A 123 -1.68 -5.72 -11.71
CA GLU A 123 -1.32 -4.74 -10.67
C GLU A 123 -0.35 -5.35 -9.65
N GLN A 124 -0.59 -6.58 -9.21
CA GLN A 124 0.31 -7.28 -8.29
C GLN A 124 1.71 -7.45 -8.88
N GLU A 125 1.84 -7.91 -10.13
CA GLU A 125 3.16 -8.08 -10.76
C GLU A 125 3.87 -6.74 -10.99
N LEU A 126 3.14 -5.69 -11.35
CA LEU A 126 3.71 -4.33 -11.42
C LEU A 126 4.20 -3.85 -10.04
N MET A 127 3.41 -4.05 -8.98
CA MET A 127 3.82 -3.69 -7.63
C MET A 127 5.06 -4.48 -7.20
N ARG A 128 5.14 -5.77 -7.52
CA ARG A 128 6.31 -6.61 -7.25
C ARG A 128 7.59 -6.00 -7.84
N GLU A 129 7.54 -5.55 -9.09
CA GLU A 129 8.68 -4.87 -9.73
C GLU A 129 9.05 -3.56 -9.02
N ILE A 130 8.05 -2.74 -8.67
CA ILE A 130 8.28 -1.46 -7.99
C ILE A 130 8.86 -1.67 -6.58
N ILE A 131 8.35 -2.65 -5.84
CA ILE A 131 8.82 -3.01 -4.50
C ILE A 131 10.27 -3.50 -4.54
N ALA A 132 10.62 -4.33 -5.53
CA ALA A 132 11.99 -4.81 -5.69
C ALA A 132 13.01 -3.67 -5.92
N ALA A 133 12.56 -2.52 -6.44
CA ALA A 133 13.38 -1.32 -6.61
C ALA A 133 13.36 -0.36 -5.40
N SER A 134 12.53 -0.63 -4.38
CA SER A 134 12.39 0.22 -3.19
C SER A 134 13.63 0.14 -2.29
N LYS A 135 13.89 1.24 -1.57
CA LYS A 135 14.89 1.28 -0.49
C LYS A 135 14.38 0.65 0.81
N LEU A 136 13.07 0.48 0.97
CA LEU A 136 12.49 -0.01 2.22
C LEU A 136 12.57 -1.53 2.30
N PRO A 137 12.90 -2.11 3.48
CA PRO A 137 12.79 -3.54 3.68
C PRO A 137 11.34 -3.99 3.49
N PHE A 138 11.15 -5.10 2.79
CA PHE A 138 9.84 -5.66 2.57
C PHE A 138 9.79 -7.16 2.89
N PHE A 139 8.58 -7.63 3.17
CA PHE A 139 8.25 -9.03 3.34
C PHE A 139 7.05 -9.37 2.48
N GLU A 140 7.20 -10.37 1.62
CA GLU A 140 6.09 -10.90 0.84
C GLU A 140 5.41 -12.03 1.61
N VAL A 141 4.08 -11.97 1.68
CA VAL A 141 3.26 -12.97 2.36
C VAL A 141 2.11 -13.40 1.44
N ASP A 142 2.05 -14.69 1.15
CA ASP A 142 0.94 -15.29 0.41
C ASP A 142 -0.29 -15.41 1.33
N VAL A 143 -1.40 -14.82 0.91
CA VAL A 143 -2.70 -14.83 1.61
C VAL A 143 -3.80 -15.54 0.80
N SER A 144 -3.41 -16.41 -0.14
CA SER A 144 -4.31 -17.16 -1.03
C SER A 144 -5.33 -18.01 -0.27
N ASP A 145 -4.91 -18.63 0.83
CA ASP A 145 -5.72 -19.54 1.65
C ASP A 145 -6.68 -18.83 2.60
N GLY A 146 -6.55 -17.51 2.77
CA GLY A 146 -7.35 -16.73 3.71
C GLY A 146 -7.03 -16.98 5.18
N ALA A 147 -5.93 -17.66 5.51
CA ALA A 147 -5.53 -17.95 6.89
C ALA A 147 -4.90 -16.73 7.55
N ILE A 148 -5.74 -15.77 7.96
CA ILE A 148 -5.33 -14.47 8.53
C ILE A 148 -4.35 -14.66 9.69
N ASP A 149 -4.64 -15.57 10.62
CA ASP A 149 -3.80 -15.81 11.80
C ASP A 149 -2.38 -16.28 11.42
N SER A 150 -2.28 -17.16 10.42
CA SER A 150 -0.96 -17.62 9.94
C SER A 150 -0.19 -16.50 9.25
N ALA A 151 -0.87 -15.65 8.48
CA ALA A 151 -0.24 -14.52 7.81
C ALA A 151 0.26 -13.48 8.82
N THR A 152 -0.54 -13.15 9.85
CA THR A 152 -0.16 -12.18 10.88
C THR A 152 1.00 -12.69 11.73
N GLU A 153 1.03 -13.98 12.07
CA GLU A 153 2.16 -14.58 12.80
C GLU A 153 3.45 -14.52 11.98
N LYS A 154 3.42 -14.87 10.69
CA LYS A 154 4.59 -14.73 9.78
C LYS A 154 5.11 -13.29 9.71
N ILE A 155 4.20 -12.31 9.65
CA ILE A 155 4.57 -10.89 9.63
C ILE A 155 5.22 -10.49 10.96
N ALA A 156 4.62 -10.85 12.09
CA ALA A 156 5.14 -10.55 13.42
C ALA A 156 6.52 -11.17 13.65
N ASP A 157 6.69 -12.44 13.29
CA ASP A 157 7.96 -13.16 13.30
C ASP A 157 9.03 -12.45 12.48
N TRP A 158 8.68 -12.01 11.27
CA TRP A 158 9.60 -11.28 10.42
C TRP A 158 9.98 -9.94 11.02
N LEU A 159 9.01 -9.18 11.54
CA LEU A 159 9.27 -7.90 12.22
C LEU A 159 10.20 -8.09 13.42
N GLU A 160 10.02 -9.14 14.22
CA GLU A 160 10.91 -9.44 15.35
C GLU A 160 12.33 -9.77 14.87
N LYS A 161 12.46 -10.77 13.98
CA LYS A 161 13.75 -11.28 13.51
C LYS A 161 14.58 -10.25 12.74
N SER A 162 13.91 -9.31 12.07
CA SER A 162 14.56 -8.29 11.25
C SER A 162 14.72 -6.93 11.93
N GLY A 163 14.36 -6.82 13.22
CA GLY A 163 14.48 -5.58 13.99
C GLY A 163 13.44 -4.51 13.62
N GLY A 164 12.27 -4.91 13.11
CA GLY A 164 11.15 -4.04 12.74
C GLY A 164 10.24 -3.62 13.91
N LEU A 165 10.41 -4.19 15.10
CA LEU A 165 9.57 -3.87 16.26
C LEU A 165 9.94 -2.56 16.96
N PHE A 166 11.19 -2.10 16.82
CA PHE A 166 11.70 -0.93 17.52
C PHE A 166 12.57 -0.08 16.61
N LEU A 167 12.61 1.23 16.88
CA LEU A 167 13.63 2.09 16.32
C LEU A 167 14.93 1.88 17.10
N ILE A 168 15.96 1.34 16.44
CA ILE A 168 17.28 1.18 17.06
C ILE A 168 18.04 2.50 16.85
N ASN A 169 18.49 3.10 17.95
CA ASN A 169 19.28 4.34 17.94
C ASN A 169 20.71 4.11 17.45
#